data_AF-A0A1X2I8L4-F1
#
_entry.id   AF-A0A1X2I8L4-F1
#
_cell.length_a   1.000
_cell.length_b   1.000
_cell.length_c   1.000
_cell.angle_alpha   90.00
_cell.angle_beta   90.00
_cell.angle_gamma   90.00
#
_symmetry.space_group_name_H-M   'P 1'
#
loop_
_entity.id
_entity.type
_entity.pdbx_description
1 polymer ?
#
loop_
_entity_poly.entity_id
_entity_poly.type
_entity_poly.pdbx_seq_one_letter_code
_entity_poly.pdbx_strand_id
1 'polypeptide(L)'
;MITKGQAGCLVLDLIPSIENRAKAKEILRDGPFDVTYLAGSDPLRPMAMGKAVMLKNPFVYKTYPDTPPVSPVLTPTQQVECSDVSDNESDSSDSSDDVTANYTKSDIMDLAKTTFVNKDPENPAVWDYRFMTNKEIFQTMASRIPKLPQKYTEHQFSLWLNENKDHFGATKRRRTEEKNLQGRNLWVLKEFVPE
;
A
#
# COMPACT_ATOMS: atom_id res chain seq x y z
N MET A 1 1.78 -9.77 -1.22
CA MET A 1 1.11 -10.46 -0.10
C MET A 1 2.18 -10.94 0.88
N ILE A 2 2.03 -10.67 2.18
CA ILE A 2 2.98 -11.13 3.21
C ILE A 2 2.78 -12.61 3.54
N THR A 3 3.78 -13.23 4.17
CA THR A 3 3.70 -14.62 4.63
C THR A 3 2.95 -14.73 5.96
N LYS A 4 2.49 -15.94 6.30
CA LYS A 4 1.87 -16.26 7.59
C LYS A 4 2.76 -15.89 8.78
N GLY A 5 4.07 -16.10 8.66
CA GLY A 5 5.03 -15.73 9.72
C GLY A 5 5.13 -14.22 9.90
N GLN A 6 5.21 -13.46 8.80
CA GLN A 6 5.24 -11.99 8.85
C GLN A 6 3.92 -11.42 9.39
N ALA A 7 2.79 -11.95 8.92
CA ALA A 7 1.47 -11.56 9.39
C ALA A 7 1.29 -11.87 10.88
N GLY A 8 1.77 -13.03 11.32
CA GLY A 8 1.76 -13.41 12.74
C GLY A 8 2.59 -12.47 13.60
N CYS A 9 3.77 -12.02 13.12
CA CYS A 9 4.54 -11.01 13.83
C CYS A 9 3.75 -9.71 14.02
N LEU A 10 3.07 -9.22 12.98
CA LEU A 10 2.29 -7.98 13.07
C LEU A 10 1.12 -8.09 14.06
N VAL A 11 0.42 -9.23 14.09
CA VAL A 11 -0.71 -9.46 15.00
C VAL A 11 -0.27 -9.64 16.46
N LEU A 12 0.91 -10.22 16.67
CA LEU A 12 1.48 -10.47 18.00
C LEU A 12 2.39 -9.34 18.49
N ASP A 13 2.43 -8.21 17.77
CA ASP A 13 3.29 -7.06 18.07
C ASP A 13 4.79 -7.41 18.19
N LEU A 14 5.26 -8.26 17.27
CA LEU A 14 6.66 -8.65 17.15
C LEU A 14 7.31 -7.99 15.93
N ILE A 15 8.58 -7.60 16.07
CA ILE A 15 9.38 -7.11 14.94
C ILE A 15 9.64 -8.29 13.97
N PRO A 16 9.34 -8.18 12.66
CA PRO A 16 9.44 -9.29 11.70
C PRO A 16 10.88 -9.80 11.38
N SER A 17 11.52 -10.51 12.30
CA SER A 17 12.79 -11.24 12.10
C SER A 17 12.57 -12.72 11.76
N ILE A 18 13.60 -13.45 11.32
CA ILE A 18 13.52 -14.90 11.04
C ILE A 18 13.05 -15.67 12.29
N GLU A 19 13.66 -15.36 13.44
CA GLU A 19 13.34 -15.98 14.73
C GLU A 19 11.91 -15.66 15.18
N ASN A 20 11.52 -14.38 15.11
CA ASN A 20 10.18 -13.96 15.53
C ASN A 20 9.10 -14.51 14.62
N ARG A 21 9.37 -14.73 13.32
CA ARG A 21 8.44 -15.39 12.40
C ARG A 21 8.23 -16.86 12.78
N ALA A 22 9.29 -17.57 13.15
CA ALA A 22 9.18 -18.95 13.63
C ALA A 22 8.38 -19.02 14.93
N LYS A 23 8.72 -18.15 15.90
CA LYS A 23 8.01 -18.01 17.18
C LYS A 23 6.53 -17.65 17.00
N ALA A 24 6.22 -16.71 16.13
CA ALA A 24 4.85 -16.31 15.83
C ALA A 24 4.03 -17.47 15.23
N LYS A 25 4.63 -18.24 14.31
CA LYS A 25 3.97 -19.42 13.74
C LYS A 25 3.67 -20.47 14.81
N GLU A 26 4.59 -20.69 15.74
CA GLU A 26 4.40 -21.63 16.86
C GLU A 26 3.24 -21.19 17.78
N ILE A 27 3.23 -19.92 18.20
CA ILE A 27 2.16 -19.36 19.03
C ILE A 27 0.79 -19.52 18.35
N LEU A 28 0.69 -19.21 17.06
CA LEU A 28 -0.56 -19.34 16.30
C LEU A 28 -0.95 -20.80 16.04
N ARG A 29 0.02 -21.71 15.87
CA ARG A 29 -0.24 -23.14 15.70
C ARG A 29 -0.86 -23.73 16.97
N ASP A 30 -0.32 -23.38 18.13
CA ASP A 30 -0.68 -24.01 19.40
C ASP A 30 -1.88 -23.29 20.07
N GLY A 31 -2.13 -22.04 19.72
CA GLY A 31 -3.25 -21.24 20.22
C GLY A 31 -4.61 -21.50 19.55
N PRO A 32 -5.71 -20.94 20.10
CA PRO A 32 -7.06 -21.05 19.51
C PRO A 32 -7.30 -20.08 18.34
N PHE A 33 -6.40 -19.12 18.15
CA PHE A 33 -6.45 -18.10 17.10
C PHE A 33 -5.48 -18.42 15.98
N ASP A 34 -5.78 -17.95 14.78
CA ASP A 34 -4.87 -17.93 13.65
C ASP A 34 -4.90 -16.54 12.99
N VAL A 35 -3.93 -16.27 12.13
CA VAL A 35 -3.80 -15.01 11.41
C VAL A 35 -4.52 -15.07 10.07
N THR A 36 -5.34 -14.05 9.79
CA THR A 36 -6.17 -13.95 8.59
C THR A 36 -6.28 -12.52 8.08
N TYR A 37 -6.81 -12.35 6.88
CA TYR A 37 -7.32 -11.08 6.36
C TYR A 37 -8.73 -11.29 5.78
N LEU A 38 -9.47 -10.19 5.56
CA LEU A 38 -10.80 -10.26 4.95
C LEU A 38 -10.69 -10.38 3.44
N ALA A 39 -11.56 -11.19 2.84
CA ALA A 39 -11.66 -11.28 1.39
C ALA A 39 -12.05 -9.92 0.79
N GLY A 40 -11.24 -9.43 -0.17
CA GLY A 40 -11.43 -8.12 -0.78
C GLY A 40 -10.87 -6.95 0.04
N SER A 41 -10.25 -7.20 1.20
CA SER A 41 -9.49 -6.17 1.93
C SER A 41 -8.00 -6.23 1.61
N ASP A 42 -7.26 -5.23 2.10
CA ASP A 42 -5.81 -5.18 2.04
C ASP A 42 -5.17 -6.36 2.83
N PRO A 43 -4.41 -7.26 2.17
CA PRO A 43 -3.69 -8.34 2.84
C PRO A 43 -2.55 -7.86 3.76
N LEU A 44 -2.19 -6.58 3.76
CA LEU A 44 -1.19 -6.02 4.67
C LEU A 44 -1.77 -5.64 6.05
N ARG A 45 -3.08 -5.83 6.24
CA ARG A 45 -3.76 -5.61 7.53
C ARG A 45 -4.20 -6.95 8.13
N PRO A 46 -3.27 -7.75 8.67
CA PRO A 46 -3.62 -9.01 9.28
C PRO A 46 -4.39 -8.80 10.59
N MET A 47 -5.25 -9.76 10.92
CA MET A 47 -5.97 -9.81 12.18
C MET A 47 -5.94 -11.22 12.77
N ALA A 48 -6.02 -11.32 14.10
CA ALA A 48 -6.26 -12.59 14.78
C ALA A 48 -7.75 -12.96 14.66
N MET A 49 -8.03 -14.19 14.26
CA MET A 49 -9.38 -14.76 14.28
C MET A 49 -9.38 -16.16 14.85
N GLY A 50 -10.47 -16.53 15.53
CA GLY A 50 -10.62 -17.88 16.05
C GLY A 50 -10.64 -18.91 14.91
N LYS A 51 -9.83 -19.97 15.02
CA LYS A 51 -9.74 -21.03 13.99
C LYS A 51 -11.11 -21.59 13.59
N ALA A 52 -11.98 -21.81 14.58
CA ALA A 52 -13.34 -22.28 14.35
C ALA A 52 -14.21 -21.30 13.54
N VAL A 53 -14.01 -19.98 13.69
CA VAL A 53 -14.77 -18.96 12.95
C VAL A 53 -14.29 -18.90 11.50
N MET A 54 -12.98 -19.01 11.28
CA MET A 54 -12.39 -19.09 9.94
C MET A 54 -12.87 -20.32 9.18
N LEU A 55 -12.91 -21.49 9.84
CA LEU A 55 -13.42 -22.73 9.25
C LEU A 55 -14.91 -22.65 8.88
N LYS A 56 -15.72 -21.95 9.68
CA LYS A 56 -17.15 -21.73 9.39
C LYS A 56 -17.38 -20.75 8.23
N ASN A 57 -16.44 -19.84 7.97
CA ASN A 57 -16.61 -18.74 7.01
C ASN A 57 -15.41 -18.61 6.03
N PRO A 58 -15.11 -19.65 5.22
CA PRO A 58 -13.90 -19.69 4.37
C PRO A 58 -13.90 -18.70 3.19
N PHE A 59 -15.06 -18.12 2.87
CA PHE A 59 -15.18 -17.09 1.84
C PHE A 59 -14.89 -15.70 2.36
N VAL A 60 -15.11 -15.46 3.66
CA VAL A 60 -14.91 -14.16 4.32
C VAL A 60 -13.46 -14.02 4.81
N TYR A 61 -12.93 -15.07 5.43
CA TYR A 61 -11.58 -15.07 6.01
C TYR A 61 -10.61 -15.82 5.12
N LYS A 62 -9.51 -15.15 4.73
CA LYS A 62 -8.45 -15.70 3.90
C LYS A 62 -7.16 -15.87 4.68
N THR A 63 -6.53 -17.03 4.50
CA THR A 63 -5.27 -17.39 5.16
C THR A 63 -4.07 -16.92 4.35
N TYR A 64 -2.99 -16.60 5.06
CA TYR A 64 -1.71 -16.28 4.45
C TYR A 64 -0.93 -17.53 4.02
N PRO A 65 -0.15 -17.46 2.93
CA PRO A 65 0.75 -18.54 2.56
C PRO A 65 1.95 -18.61 3.51
N ASP A 66 2.49 -19.81 3.74
CA ASP A 66 3.63 -20.02 4.63
C ASP A 66 4.96 -19.54 4.06
N THR A 67 5.09 -19.63 2.74
CA THR A 67 6.21 -19.12 1.94
C THR A 67 5.72 -17.99 1.05
N PRO A 68 6.56 -17.00 0.73
CA PRO A 68 6.20 -16.00 -0.27
C PRO A 68 5.84 -16.72 -1.58
N PRO A 69 4.91 -16.19 -2.39
CA PRO A 69 4.74 -16.68 -3.75
C PRO A 69 6.11 -16.62 -4.45
N VAL A 70 6.46 -17.71 -5.14
CA VAL A 70 7.72 -17.82 -5.87
C VAL A 70 7.83 -16.62 -6.81
N SER A 71 8.85 -15.79 -6.62
CA SER A 71 9.19 -14.74 -7.57
C SER A 71 9.34 -15.38 -8.95
N PRO A 72 8.86 -14.75 -10.05
CA PRO A 72 9.05 -15.33 -11.37
C PRO A 72 10.53 -15.62 -11.56
N VAL A 73 10.86 -16.89 -11.77
CA VAL A 73 12.19 -17.33 -12.17
C VAL A 73 12.43 -16.65 -13.51
N LEU A 74 13.35 -15.68 -13.55
CA LEU A 74 13.98 -15.31 -14.81
C LEU A 74 14.63 -16.60 -15.31
N THR A 75 14.03 -17.21 -16.33
CA THR A 75 14.62 -18.34 -17.04
C THR A 75 16.08 -18.00 -17.34
N PRO A 76 17.06 -18.77 -16.86
CA PRO A 76 18.41 -18.60 -17.34
C PRO A 76 18.39 -19.05 -18.79
N THR A 77 18.71 -18.13 -19.70
CA THR A 77 19.11 -18.50 -21.06
C THR A 77 20.20 -19.54 -20.95
N GLN A 78 20.00 -20.64 -21.68
CA GLN A 78 20.80 -21.85 -21.68
C GLN A 78 22.30 -21.56 -21.87
N GLN A 79 23.12 -22.21 -21.03
CA GLN A 79 24.35 -23.00 -21.34
C GLN A 79 25.21 -22.57 -22.54
N VAL A 80 26.55 -22.56 -22.57
CA VAL A 80 27.72 -22.96 -21.75
C VAL A 80 28.91 -22.39 -22.54
N GLU A 81 29.92 -21.80 -21.89
CA GLU A 81 31.33 -22.16 -22.16
C GLU A 81 32.28 -21.52 -21.14
N CYS A 82 33.10 -22.37 -20.53
CA CYS A 82 34.10 -22.03 -19.52
C CYS A 82 35.33 -21.41 -20.17
N SER A 83 35.93 -20.42 -19.51
CA SER A 83 37.39 -20.17 -19.55
C SER A 83 37.80 -19.31 -18.35
N ASP A 84 38.70 -19.85 -17.53
CA ASP A 84 39.48 -19.17 -16.49
C ASP A 84 40.26 -17.97 -17.05
N VAL A 85 40.37 -16.86 -16.29
CA VAL A 85 41.63 -16.27 -15.81
C VAL A 85 41.41 -15.03 -14.91
N SER A 86 42.02 -15.07 -13.73
CA SER A 86 42.68 -14.05 -12.87
C SER A 86 42.19 -12.59 -12.71
N ASP A 87 42.06 -12.22 -11.43
CA ASP A 87 42.46 -10.99 -10.71
C ASP A 87 42.33 -9.62 -11.40
N ASN A 88 41.45 -8.75 -10.87
CA ASN A 88 41.87 -7.52 -10.16
C ASN A 88 40.69 -6.70 -9.61
N GLU A 89 40.84 -6.24 -8.37
CA GLU A 89 40.33 -4.98 -7.78
C GLU A 89 38.88 -4.58 -8.08
N SER A 90 37.98 -4.98 -7.17
CA SER A 90 36.61 -4.48 -7.08
C SER A 90 36.58 -3.05 -6.49
N ASP A 91 36.63 -2.04 -7.35
CA ASP A 91 36.13 -0.70 -7.02
C ASP A 91 34.59 -0.72 -7.17
N SER A 92 33.93 -1.19 -6.11
CA SER A 92 32.48 -1.18 -6.00
C SER A 92 32.02 0.24 -5.68
N SER A 93 31.93 1.06 -6.72
CA SER A 93 31.14 2.29 -6.69
C SER A 93 29.70 1.90 -6.36
N ASP A 94 29.30 2.17 -5.11
CA ASP A 94 27.96 2.00 -4.57
C ASP A 94 27.03 2.99 -5.28
N SER A 95 26.65 2.65 -6.51
CA SER A 95 25.50 3.24 -7.17
C SER A 95 24.28 2.73 -6.43
N SER A 96 23.86 3.51 -5.42
CA SER A 96 22.57 3.43 -4.77
C SER A 96 21.49 3.19 -5.84
N ASP A 97 21.13 1.94 -6.03
CA ASP A 97 20.00 1.54 -6.86
C ASP A 97 18.76 2.13 -6.19
N ASP A 98 18.36 3.29 -6.71
CA ASP A 98 17.10 3.94 -6.45
C ASP A 98 16.02 2.92 -6.75
N VAL A 99 15.55 2.22 -5.69
CA VAL A 99 14.52 1.18 -5.73
C VAL A 99 13.28 1.83 -6.33
N THR A 100 13.23 1.79 -7.65
CA THR A 100 12.24 2.47 -8.44
C THR A 100 10.99 1.62 -8.38
N ALA A 101 10.20 1.82 -7.33
CA ALA A 101 8.86 1.28 -7.23
C ALA A 101 8.06 1.85 -8.41
N ASN A 102 7.79 1.00 -9.40
CA ASN A 102 6.96 1.35 -10.54
C ASN A 102 5.50 1.34 -10.09
N TYR A 103 4.96 2.51 -9.70
CA TYR A 103 3.56 2.64 -9.31
C TYR A 103 2.63 2.53 -10.51
N THR A 104 1.63 1.65 -10.42
CA THR A 104 0.55 1.54 -11.41
C THR A 104 -0.58 2.54 -11.12
N LYS A 105 -1.49 2.77 -12.07
CA LYS A 105 -2.68 3.62 -11.85
C LYS A 105 -3.50 3.12 -10.65
N SER A 106 -3.66 1.79 -10.50
CA SER A 106 -4.41 1.21 -9.38
C SER A 106 -3.74 1.52 -8.05
N ASP A 107 -2.42 1.34 -7.94
CA ASP A 107 -1.70 1.60 -6.67
C ASP A 107 -1.83 3.07 -6.25
N ILE A 108 -1.70 3.99 -7.22
CA ILE A 108 -1.88 5.44 -7.00
C ILE A 108 -3.30 5.74 -6.51
N MET A 109 -4.30 5.12 -7.12
CA MET A 109 -5.70 5.34 -6.76
C MET A 109 -6.08 4.71 -5.43
N ASP A 110 -5.53 3.55 -5.10
CA ASP A 110 -5.73 2.89 -3.82
C ASP A 110 -5.13 3.74 -2.70
N LEU A 111 -3.92 4.27 -2.90
CA LEU A 111 -3.33 5.24 -1.98
C LEU A 111 -4.23 6.48 -1.84
N ALA A 112 -4.65 7.09 -2.96
CA ALA A 112 -5.53 8.26 -2.93
C ALA A 112 -6.84 7.97 -2.17
N LYS A 113 -7.45 6.79 -2.33
CA LYS A 113 -8.65 6.40 -1.60
C LYS A 113 -8.41 6.23 -0.10
N THR A 114 -7.22 5.78 0.31
CA THR A 114 -6.84 5.71 1.73
C THR A 114 -6.46 7.05 2.33
N THR A 115 -6.02 8.01 1.51
CA THR A 115 -5.62 9.36 1.96
C THR A 115 -6.77 10.34 1.99
N PHE A 116 -7.73 10.21 1.07
CA PHE A 116 -8.85 11.14 0.90
C PHE A 116 -10.17 10.40 0.91
N VAL A 117 -11.07 10.80 1.81
CA VAL A 117 -12.37 10.14 1.98
C VAL A 117 -13.47 11.19 2.06
N ASN A 118 -14.59 10.98 1.34
CA ASN A 118 -15.76 11.88 1.42
C ASN A 118 -16.73 11.50 2.55
N LYS A 119 -16.66 10.27 3.05
CA LYS A 119 -17.48 9.79 4.19
C LYS A 119 -16.80 10.10 5.51
N ASP A 120 -17.61 10.23 6.56
CA ASP A 120 -17.15 10.45 7.93
C ASP A 120 -16.29 9.25 8.39
N PRO A 121 -15.00 9.48 8.74
CA PRO A 121 -14.13 8.40 9.18
C PRO A 121 -14.46 7.96 10.61
N GLU A 122 -14.32 6.67 10.90
CA GLU A 122 -14.62 6.10 12.23
C GLU A 122 -13.74 6.69 13.35
N ASN A 123 -12.53 7.16 13.01
CA ASN A 123 -11.61 7.79 13.95
C ASN A 123 -11.29 9.23 13.51
N PRO A 124 -12.12 10.23 13.86
CA PRO A 124 -11.93 11.61 13.40
C PRO A 124 -10.63 12.26 13.90
N ALA A 125 -9.96 11.70 14.90
CA ALA A 125 -8.75 12.29 15.48
C ALA A 125 -7.56 12.34 14.51
N VAL A 126 -7.49 11.43 13.52
CA VAL A 126 -6.39 11.34 12.55
C VAL A 126 -6.70 12.00 11.21
N TRP A 127 -7.88 12.61 11.07
CA TRP A 127 -8.33 13.24 9.83
C TRP A 127 -8.61 14.72 10.03
N ASP A 128 -8.37 15.48 8.97
CA ASP A 128 -8.77 16.89 8.87
C ASP A 128 -9.79 17.05 7.74
N TYR A 129 -10.95 17.60 8.08
CA TYR A 129 -11.98 17.90 7.10
C TYR A 129 -11.69 19.24 6.42
N ARG A 130 -11.39 19.22 5.12
CA ARG A 130 -11.03 20.42 4.35
C ARG A 130 -11.63 20.40 2.95
N PHE A 131 -11.73 21.59 2.37
CA PHE A 131 -12.03 21.74 0.95
C PHE A 131 -10.73 21.68 0.17
N MET A 132 -10.61 20.71 -0.74
CA MET A 132 -9.44 20.55 -1.60
C MET A 132 -9.80 20.64 -3.07
N THR A 133 -9.01 21.39 -3.82
CA THR A 133 -9.02 21.44 -5.28
C THR A 133 -8.33 20.20 -5.86
N ASN A 134 -8.63 19.84 -7.10
CA ASN A 134 -7.96 18.71 -7.75
C ASN A 134 -6.44 18.90 -7.81
N LYS A 135 -6.01 20.15 -8.00
CA LYS A 135 -4.61 20.54 -8.00
C LYS A 135 -3.93 20.23 -6.67
N GLU A 136 -4.54 20.64 -5.56
CA GLU A 136 -4.01 20.36 -4.22
C GLU A 136 -3.95 18.85 -3.97
N ILE A 137 -4.99 18.09 -4.31
CA ILE A 137 -4.99 16.63 -4.16
C ILE A 137 -3.84 16.01 -4.97
N PHE A 138 -3.66 16.44 -6.21
CA PHE A 138 -2.57 15.96 -7.07
C PHE A 138 -1.19 16.30 -6.49
N GLN A 139 -1.01 17.52 -5.97
CA GLN A 139 0.24 17.95 -5.34
C GLN A 139 0.54 17.17 -4.05
N THR A 140 -0.46 16.92 -3.21
CA THR A 140 -0.34 16.07 -2.02
C THR A 140 0.06 14.64 -2.39
N MET A 141 -0.47 14.10 -3.49
CA MET A 141 -0.05 12.78 -3.96
C MET A 141 1.37 12.79 -4.56
N ALA A 142 1.73 13.87 -5.26
CA ALA A 142 3.06 14.03 -5.86
C ALA A 142 4.18 14.18 -4.82
N SER A 143 3.91 14.75 -3.63
CA SER A 143 4.89 14.82 -2.56
C SER A 143 5.28 13.46 -2.00
N ARG A 144 4.36 12.48 -2.08
CA ARG A 144 4.58 11.09 -1.61
C ARG A 144 4.97 10.14 -2.73
N ILE A 145 4.61 10.46 -3.97
CA ILE A 145 4.98 9.72 -5.17
C ILE A 145 5.76 10.64 -6.11
N PRO A 146 7.10 10.74 -5.97
CA PRO A 146 7.91 11.68 -6.76
C PRO A 146 7.81 11.49 -8.28
N LYS A 147 7.54 10.26 -8.73
CA LYS A 147 7.38 9.93 -10.17
C LYS A 147 5.97 10.19 -10.70
N LEU A 148 5.00 10.58 -9.85
CA LEU A 148 3.62 10.86 -10.27
C LEU A 148 3.55 11.97 -11.33
N PRO A 149 4.19 13.14 -11.16
CA PRO A 149 4.15 14.21 -12.16
C PRO A 149 4.90 13.88 -13.44
N GLN A 150 5.84 12.92 -13.39
CA GLN A 150 6.60 12.47 -14.55
C GLN A 150 5.76 11.54 -15.43
N LYS A 151 4.84 10.78 -14.84
CA LYS A 151 4.06 9.75 -15.52
C LYS A 151 2.64 10.20 -15.87
N TYR A 152 2.03 11.04 -15.04
CA TYR A 152 0.63 11.45 -15.19
C TYR A 152 0.46 12.94 -14.95
N THR A 153 -0.49 13.54 -15.68
CA THR A 153 -0.83 14.95 -15.52
C THR A 153 -1.92 15.15 -14.47
N GLU A 154 -1.98 16.37 -13.91
CA GLU A 154 -3.06 16.78 -13.00
C GLU A 154 -4.45 16.55 -13.61
N HIS A 155 -4.58 16.76 -14.93
CA HIS A 155 -5.82 16.55 -15.65
C HIS A 155 -6.23 15.07 -15.69
N GLN A 156 -5.29 14.16 -15.98
CA GLN A 156 -5.55 12.71 -15.94
C GLN A 156 -5.96 12.26 -14.54
N PHE A 157 -5.25 12.73 -13.52
CA PHE A 157 -5.59 12.43 -12.14
C PHE A 157 -6.97 12.96 -11.75
N SER A 158 -7.30 14.18 -12.17
CA SER A 158 -8.63 14.79 -11.99
C SER A 158 -9.76 13.96 -12.60
N LEU A 159 -9.54 13.40 -13.80
CA LEU A 159 -10.50 12.50 -14.43
C LEU A 159 -10.73 11.25 -13.57
N TRP A 160 -9.67 10.65 -13.02
CA TRP A 160 -9.81 9.46 -12.16
C TRP A 160 -10.56 9.75 -10.86
N LEU A 161 -10.37 10.93 -10.27
CA LEU A 161 -11.17 11.37 -9.12
C LEU A 161 -12.66 11.51 -9.48
N ASN A 162 -12.96 12.02 -10.67
CA ASN A 162 -14.34 12.14 -11.16
C ASN A 162 -14.98 10.79 -11.50
N GLU A 163 -14.20 9.84 -12.06
CA GLU A 163 -14.62 8.46 -12.30
C GLU A 163 -15.00 7.75 -11.00
N ASN A 164 -14.30 8.07 -9.89
CA ASN A 164 -14.52 7.48 -8.57
C ASN A 164 -15.34 8.39 -7.64
N LYS A 165 -16.41 9.01 -8.18
CA LYS A 165 -17.25 9.97 -7.45
C LYS A 165 -17.88 9.39 -6.16
N ASP A 166 -18.15 8.10 -6.12
CA ASP A 166 -18.72 7.43 -4.95
C ASP A 166 -17.80 7.50 -3.73
N HIS A 167 -16.48 7.54 -3.97
CA HIS A 167 -15.46 7.61 -2.91
C HIS A 167 -15.05 9.05 -2.60
N PHE A 168 -14.75 9.84 -3.63
CA PHE A 168 -14.21 11.21 -3.46
C PHE A 168 -15.29 12.29 -3.39
N GLY A 169 -16.55 11.93 -3.61
CA GLY A 169 -17.66 12.88 -3.61
C GLY A 169 -17.76 13.74 -4.87
N ALA A 170 -18.83 14.53 -4.92
CA ALA A 170 -19.09 15.43 -6.03
C ALA A 170 -18.23 16.69 -5.97
N THR A 171 -17.78 17.15 -7.14
CA THR A 171 -17.08 18.42 -7.27
C THR A 171 -18.02 19.59 -6.99
N LYS A 172 -17.61 20.48 -6.09
CA LYS A 172 -18.30 21.71 -5.70
C LYS A 172 -17.49 22.92 -6.13
N ARG A 173 -18.19 24.01 -6.43
CA ARG A 173 -17.57 25.33 -6.64
C ARG A 173 -17.65 26.12 -5.34
N ARG A 174 -16.54 26.69 -4.93
CA ARG A 174 -16.45 27.60 -3.79
C ARG A 174 -15.91 28.94 -4.30
N ARG A 175 -16.60 30.02 -3.99
CA ARG A 175 -16.15 31.38 -4.29
C ARG A 175 -15.24 31.83 -3.15
N THR A 176 -13.99 32.10 -3.47
CA THR A 176 -13.04 32.79 -2.58
C THR A 176 -12.92 34.24 -3.04
N GLU A 177 -12.34 35.11 -2.22
CA GLU A 177 -12.24 36.56 -2.50
C GLU A 177 -11.60 36.87 -3.86
N GLU A 178 -10.64 36.04 -4.30
CA GLU A 178 -9.92 36.27 -5.56
C GLU A 178 -10.44 35.46 -6.77
N LYS A 179 -10.95 34.23 -6.56
CA LYS A 179 -11.31 33.31 -7.67
C LYS A 179 -12.42 32.32 -7.27
N ASN A 180 -13.13 31.81 -8.28
CA ASN A 180 -13.99 30.64 -8.14
C ASN A 180 -13.13 29.37 -8.21
N LEU A 181 -13.01 28.66 -7.09
CA LEU A 181 -12.29 27.39 -7.00
C LEU A 181 -13.25 26.23 -7.19
N GLN A 182 -12.79 25.20 -7.89
CA GLN A 182 -13.52 23.96 -8.08
C GLN A 182 -12.78 22.83 -7.36
N GLY A 183 -13.46 22.15 -6.45
CA GLY A 183 -12.85 21.17 -5.53
C GLY A 183 -13.87 20.29 -4.85
N ARG A 184 -13.50 19.60 -3.79
CA ARG A 184 -14.33 18.66 -3.03
C ARG A 184 -14.10 18.87 -1.54
N ASN A 185 -15.13 18.61 -0.74
CA ASN A 185 -14.95 18.52 0.70
C ASN A 185 -14.51 17.09 1.01
N LEU A 186 -13.34 16.93 1.62
CA LEU A 186 -12.74 15.64 1.90
C LEU A 186 -12.19 15.63 3.32
N TRP A 187 -12.28 14.47 3.95
CA TRP A 187 -11.43 14.12 5.07
C TRP A 187 -10.07 13.72 4.51
N VAL A 188 -9.03 14.40 4.97
CA VAL A 188 -7.64 14.21 4.57
C VAL A 188 -6.89 13.65 5.76
N LEU A 189 -6.10 12.60 5.56
CA LEU A 189 -5.26 12.06 6.63
C LEU A 189 -4.25 13.13 7.06
N LYS A 190 -4.13 13.40 8.36
CA LYS A 190 -3.27 14.48 8.91
C LYS A 190 -1.82 14.38 8.43
N GLU A 191 -1.29 13.17 8.29
CA GLU A 191 0.06 12.90 7.78
C GLU A 191 0.27 13.37 6.32
N PHE A 192 -0.79 13.66 5.58
CA PHE A 192 -0.77 14.12 4.20
C PHE A 192 -1.17 15.59 4.06
N VAL A 193 -1.47 16.27 5.16
CA VAL A 193 -1.66 17.71 5.17
C VAL A 193 -0.26 18.35 5.15
N PRO A 194 0.11 19.13 4.12
CA PRO A 194 1.34 19.91 4.18
C PRO A 194 1.24 20.92 5.34
N GLU A 195 2.25 20.95 6.20
CA GLU A 195 2.38 21.93 7.30
C GLU A 195 2.35 23.38 6.81
#